data_AF-A0A3R9LCK6-F1
#
_entry.id   AF-A0A3R9LCK6-F1
#
_cell.length_a   1.000
_cell.length_b   1.000
_cell.length_c   1.000
_cell.angle_alpha   90.00
_cell.angle_beta   90.00
_cell.angle_gamma   90.00
#
_symmetry.space_group_name_H-M   'P 1'
#
loop_
_entity.id
_entity.type
_entity.pdbx_description
1 polymer ?
#
loop_
_entity_poly.entity_id
_entity_poly.type
_entity_poly.pdbx_seq_one_letter_code
_entity_poly.pdbx_strand_id
1 'polypeptide(L)' 'MKCKKFTIGFSDSQKDEFLVEGFTQDELRKIISQFNNGNVMKIRNFYVNPKSINYFVVDDFEESEEDL' A
#
# COMPACT_ATOMS: atom_id res chain seq x y z
N MET A 1 14.75 3.48 -10.09
CA MET A 1 13.39 4.07 -10.23
C MET A 1 12.83 4.26 -8.82
N LYS A 2 12.14 5.36 -8.47
CA LYS A 2 11.63 5.53 -7.09
C LYS A 2 10.29 4.80 -6.94
N CYS A 3 10.35 3.62 -6.33
CA CYS A 3 9.18 2.80 -6.04
C CYS A 3 8.80 2.94 -4.57
N LYS A 4 7.53 2.69 -4.26
CA LYS A 4 7.08 2.46 -2.90
C LYS A 4 6.71 1.00 -2.74
N LYS A 5 7.19 0.37 -1.67
CA LYS A 5 6.73 -0.96 -1.27
C LYS A 5 5.51 -0.82 -0.39
N PHE A 6 4.40 -1.42 -0.82
CA PHE A 6 3.21 -1.58 -0.01
C PHE A 6 3.22 -2.96 0.62
N THR A 7 2.92 -3.00 1.91
CA THR A 7 2.59 -4.23 2.63
C THR A 7 1.22 -4.04 3.30
N ILE A 8 0.30 -4.97 3.08
CA ILE A 8 -1.04 -4.96 3.67
C ILE A 8 -1.19 -6.21 4.53
N GLY A 9 -1.50 -6.04 5.81
CA GLY A 9 -1.81 -7.14 6.73
C GLY A 9 -3.31 -7.29 6.92
N PHE A 10 -3.85 -8.46 6.60
CA PHE A 10 -5.28 -8.76 6.70
C PHE A 10 -5.66 -9.41 8.03
N SER A 11 -6.95 -9.31 8.38
CA SER A 11 -7.51 -9.89 9.60
C SER A 11 -7.51 -11.42 9.62
N ASP A 12 -7.43 -12.07 8.46
CA ASP A 12 -7.32 -13.52 8.30
C ASP A 12 -5.87 -14.02 8.31
N SER A 13 -4.93 -13.18 8.74
CA SER A 13 -3.48 -13.43 8.76
C SER A 13 -2.81 -13.50 7.39
N GLN A 14 -3.54 -13.26 6.29
CA GLN A 14 -2.91 -13.09 4.98
C GLN A 14 -2.14 -11.77 4.90
N LYS A 15 -1.17 -11.72 3.99
CA LYS A 15 -0.38 -10.54 3.69
C LYS A 15 -0.19 -10.40 2.20
N ASP A 16 -0.37 -9.19 1.69
CA ASP A 16 -0.05 -8.83 0.32
C ASP A 16 1.09 -7.81 0.30
N GLU A 17 2.01 -7.98 -0.65
CA GLU A 17 3.11 -7.05 -0.89
C GLU A 17 3.22 -6.74 -2.37
N PHE A 18 3.39 -5.46 -2.70
CA PHE A 18 3.55 -5.02 -4.08
C PHE A 18 4.28 -3.69 -4.18
N LEU A 19 4.90 -3.44 -5.34
CA LEU A 19 5.58 -2.20 -5.64
C LEU A 19 4.66 -1.25 -6.42
N VAL A 20 4.73 0.04 -6.10
CA VAL A 20 4.03 1.10 -6.80
C VAL A 20 5.02 2.18 -7.22
N GLU A 21 5.17 2.35 -8.53
CA GLU A 21 5.99 3.39 -9.12
C GLU A 21 5.29 4.76 -9.07
N GLY A 22 6.08 5.82 -8.84
CA GLY A 22 5.58 7.20 -8.92
C GLY A 22 4.47 7.52 -7.90
N PHE A 23 4.40 6.79 -6.80
CA PHE A 23 3.39 6.98 -5.78
C PHE A 23 3.56 8.32 -5.06
N THR A 24 2.47 9.09 -4.98
CA THR A 24 2.51 10.47 -4.47
C THR A 24 1.98 10.60 -3.04
N GLN A 25 2.32 11.71 -2.37
CA GLN A 25 1.81 12.03 -1.04
C GLN A 25 0.28 12.25 -1.01
N ASP A 26 -0.31 12.78 -2.08
CA ASP A 26 -1.77 12.96 -2.15
C ASP A 26 -2.50 11.62 -2.29
N GLU A 27 -1.92 10.66 -3.02
CA GLU A 27 -2.43 9.29 -3.03
C GLU A 27 -2.35 8.64 -1.65
N LEU A 28 -1.26 8.84 -0.92
CA LEU A 28 -1.12 8.36 0.47
C LEU A 28 -2.22 8.93 1.38
N ARG A 29 -2.44 10.23 1.34
CA ARG A 29 -3.49 10.91 2.12
C ARG A 29 -4.87 10.35 1.80
N LYS A 30 -5.15 10.09 0.51
CA LYS A 30 -6.41 9.50 0.08
C LYS A 30 -6.61 8.09 0.63
N ILE A 31 -5.58 7.25 0.58
CA ILE A 31 -5.63 5.88 1.08
C ILE A 31 -5.79 5.87 2.61
N ILE A 32 -5.06 6.71 3.34
CA ILE A 32 -5.23 6.87 4.81
C ILE A 32 -6.66 7.30 5.14
N SER A 33 -7.22 8.25 4.38
CA SER A 33 -8.61 8.69 4.58
C SER A 33 -9.60 7.54 4.38
N GLN A 34 -9.46 6.77 3.29
CA GLN A 34 -10.30 5.59 3.00
C GLN A 34 -10.21 4.52 4.11
N PHE A 35 -8.99 4.25 4.58
CA PHE A 35 -8.78 3.32 5.69
C PHE A 35 -9.55 3.76 6.95
N ASN A 36 -9.41 5.04 7.33
CA ASN A 36 -10.00 5.57 8.56
C ASN A 36 -11.52 5.74 8.50
N ASN A 37 -12.08 6.09 7.33
CA ASN A 37 -13.53 6.32 7.19
C ASN A 37 -14.30 5.06 6.78
N GLY A 38 -13.62 3.94 6.54
CA GLY A 38 -14.25 2.67 6.19
C GLY A 38 -14.76 2.57 4.74
N ASN A 39 -14.47 3.55 3.89
CA ASN A 39 -14.75 3.46 2.46
C ASN A 39 -13.77 2.51 1.77
N VAL A 40 -14.20 1.85 0.69
CA VAL A 40 -13.35 0.97 -0.11
C VAL A 40 -12.00 1.65 -0.38
N MET A 41 -10.93 1.00 0.06
CA MET A 41 -9.57 1.44 -0.21
C MET A 41 -9.21 1.08 -1.65
N LYS A 42 -8.68 2.07 -2.36
CA LYS A 42 -8.22 1.90 -3.74
C LYS A 42 -6.76 2.32 -3.83
N ILE A 43 -5.90 1.35 -4.13
CA ILE A 43 -4.48 1.55 -4.37
C ILE A 43 -4.24 1.23 -5.85
N ARG A 44 -4.25 2.25 -6.72
CA ARG A 44 -4.23 2.09 -8.18
C ARG A 44 -5.34 1.13 -8.67
N ASN A 45 -4.97 -0.06 -9.14
CA ASN A 45 -5.88 -1.10 -9.64
C ASN A 45 -6.23 -2.16 -8.58
N PHE A 46 -5.72 -2.01 -7.36
CA PHE A 46 -6.04 -2.85 -6.22
C PHE A 46 -7.19 -2.23 -5.42
N TYR A 47 -8.23 -3.02 -5.17
CA TYR A 47 -9.43 -2.60 -4.45
C TYR A 47 -9.68 -3.55 -3.29
N VAL A 48 -9.94 -2.99 -2.11
CA VAL A 48 -10.02 -3.77 -0.89
C VAL A 48 -10.98 -3.13 0.10
N ASN A 49 -11.68 -3.96 0.85
CA ASN A 49 -12.50 -3.50 1.96
C ASN A 49 -11.57 -3.14 3.14
N PRO A 50 -11.52 -1.88 3.61
CA PRO A 50 -10.63 -1.52 4.72
C PRO A 50 -10.94 -2.29 6.02
N LYS A 51 -12.16 -2.80 6.19
CA LYS A 51 -12.54 -3.60 7.37
C LYS A 51 -11.86 -4.97 7.44
N SER A 52 -11.32 -5.47 6.33
CA SER A 52 -10.53 -6.71 6.33
C SER A 52 -9.04 -6.46 6.57
N ILE A 53 -8.61 -5.21 6.70
CA ILE A 53 -7.21 -4.81 6.87
C ILE A 53 -6.96 -4.47 8.33
N ASN A 54 -5.95 -5.09 8.93
CA ASN A 54 -5.45 -4.72 10.24
C ASN A 54 -4.50 -3.53 10.17
N TYR A 55 -3.61 -3.51 9.17
CA TYR A 55 -2.63 -2.45 8.96
C TYR A 55 -2.14 -2.41 7.51
N PHE A 56 -1.54 -1.28 7.12
CA PHE A 56 -0.72 -1.19 5.91
C PHE A 56 0.55 -0.38 6.19
N VAL A 57 1.62 -0.68 5.44
CA VAL A 57 2.92 -0.02 5.50
C VAL A 57 3.30 0.45 4.09
N VAL A 58 3.94 1.62 4.01
CA VAL A 58 4.43 2.20 2.76
C VAL A 58 5.87 2.63 2.94
N ASP A 59 6.79 1.86 2.37
CA ASP A 59 8.23 2.10 2.48
C ASP A 59 8.80 2.63 1.16
N ASP A 60 9.87 3.44 1.25
CA ASP A 60 10.69 3.75 0.09
C ASP A 60 11.43 2.49 -0.37
N PHE A 61 11.24 2.11 -1.63
CA PHE A 61 11.98 1.02 -2.27
C PHE A 61 12.95 1.61 -3.28
N GLU A 62 14.23 1.54 -2.93
CA GLU A 62 15.34 1.77 -3.85
C GLU A 62 15.95 0.40 -4.15
N GLU A 63 15.90 0.00 -5.42
CA GLU A 63 16.55 -1.21 -5.90
C GLU A 63 18.07 -1.01 -5.76
N SER A 64 18.72 -1.78 -4.90
CA SER A 64 20.17 -1.71 -4.74
C SER A 64 20.85 -2.20 -6.02
N GLU A 65 21.87 -1.48 -6.50
CA GLU A 65 22.72 -1.94 -7.61
C GLU A 65 23.44 -3.28 -7.32
N GLU A 66 23.40 -3.77 -6.07
CA GLU A 66 23.96 -5.06 -5.63
C GLU A 66 23.08 -6.27 -5.99
N ASP A 67 21.86 -6.06 -6.50
CA ASP A 67 20.93 -7.13 -6.91
C ASP A 67 20.98 -7.46 -8.43
N LEU A 68 21.98 -6.94 -9.16
CA LEU A 68 22.23 -7.16 -10.59
C LEU A 68 23.52 -7.96 -10.84
#